data_AF-A0A3L6S9Y6-F1
#
_entry.id   AF-A0A3L6S9Y6-F1
#
_cell.length_a   1.000
_cell.length_b   1.000
_cell.length_c   1.000
_cell.angle_alpha   90.00
_cell.angle_beta   90.00
_cell.angle_gamma   90.00
#
_symmetry.space_group_name_H-M   'P 1'
#
loop_
_entity.id
_entity.type
_entity.pdbx_description
1 polymer ?
#
loop_
_entity_poly.entity_id
_entity_poly.type
_entity_poly.pdbx_seq_one_letter_code
_entity_poly.pdbx_strand_id
1 'polypeptide(L)'
;MAGPGLLAAVAAVLVVAIDAVVRRAHGWAREASLGAGRRARLPPGDMGWPVVGAMWAFLWAFKSGDPDSFIGFFIRRFGRAGMYRAFMFSSPTILVATPDACKRVLMDDDGFAEGWPKATVALIGSKSFLTLPCEEHRRLRKLTAAPINGSDALSTYLGGGAAPVIFLTSADDATMRALERSYTDLNYGIRAMAINLPGFAFHKAFKARKKLVSVLQGALNERRVATTKGLPKSNMDMMDRLIEAEDEHGRRLDDEEIIDILIMYLNAGHESSAHISM
;
A
#
# COMPACT_ATOMS: atom_id res chain seq x y z
N MET A 1 -31.35 47.40 9.85
CA MET A 1 -30.59 46.59 8.87
C MET A 1 -29.45 45.94 9.62
N ALA A 2 -29.34 44.61 9.61
CA ALA A 2 -28.20 43.93 10.25
C ALA A 2 -26.90 44.39 9.58
N GLY A 3 -25.95 44.90 10.36
CA GLY A 3 -24.65 45.33 9.82
C GLY A 3 -23.88 44.14 9.24
N PRO A 4 -22.99 44.35 8.25
CA PRO A 4 -22.24 43.28 7.59
C PRO A 4 -21.45 42.38 8.55
N GLY A 5 -21.02 42.89 9.71
CA GLY A 5 -20.37 42.11 10.76
C GLY A 5 -21.28 41.09 11.47
N LEU A 6 -22.58 41.41 11.65
CA LEU A 6 -23.55 40.47 12.26
C LEU A 6 -23.85 39.32 11.31
N LEU A 7 -23.97 39.61 10.01
CA LEU A 7 -24.17 38.58 8.98
C LEU A 7 -22.97 37.64 8.89
N ALA A 8 -21.74 38.17 8.93
CA ALA A 8 -20.53 37.36 8.94
C ALA A 8 -20.43 36.45 10.19
N ALA A 9 -20.76 36.97 11.37
CA ALA A 9 -20.76 36.19 12.61
C ALA A 9 -21.80 35.06 12.58
N VAL A 10 -23.02 35.34 12.12
CA VAL A 10 -24.08 34.33 11.96
C VAL A 10 -23.64 33.25 10.97
N ALA A 11 -23.05 33.62 9.83
CA ALA A 11 -22.53 32.67 8.85
C ALA A 11 -21.45 31.77 9.46
N ALA A 12 -20.50 32.32 10.22
CA ALA A 12 -19.45 31.53 10.88
C ALA A 12 -20.03 30.51 11.88
N VAL A 13 -21.00 30.91 12.70
CA VAL A 13 -21.67 30.00 13.64
C VAL A 13 -22.42 28.89 12.91
N LEU A 14 -23.12 29.20 11.81
CA LEU A 14 -23.80 28.20 10.99
C LEU A 14 -22.82 27.18 10.40
N VAL A 15 -21.67 27.64 9.88
CA VAL A 15 -20.63 26.74 9.35
C VAL A 15 -20.12 25.78 10.41
N VAL A 16 -19.82 26.28 11.61
CA VAL A 16 -19.35 25.43 12.73
C VAL A 16 -20.43 24.44 13.18
N ALA A 17 -21.69 24.89 13.26
CA ALA A 17 -22.81 24.02 13.62
C ALA A 17 -23.02 22.91 12.58
N ILE A 18 -22.98 23.26 11.29
CA ILE A 18 -23.10 22.29 10.19
C ILE A 18 -21.95 21.28 10.23
N ASP A 19 -20.70 21.74 10.38
CA ASP A 19 -19.53 20.86 10.52
C ASP A 19 -19.70 19.86 11.67
N ALA A 20 -20.12 20.34 12.85
CA ALA A 20 -20.33 19.50 14.02
C ALA A 20 -21.45 18.47 13.81
N VAL A 21 -22.58 18.89 13.22
CA VAL A 21 -23.71 18.00 12.91
C VAL A 21 -23.30 16.92 11.91
N VAL A 22 -22.61 17.30 10.83
CA VAL A 22 -22.15 16.38 9.78
C VAL A 22 -21.20 15.33 10.35
N ARG A 23 -20.18 15.73 11.12
CA ARG A 23 -19.23 14.80 11.75
C ARG A 23 -19.93 13.86 12.74
N ARG A 24 -20.87 14.39 13.54
CA ARG A 24 -21.62 13.60 14.53
C ARG A 24 -22.56 12.60 13.85
N ALA A 25 -23.25 13.02 12.80
CA ALA A 25 -24.11 12.15 12.00
C ALA A 25 -23.31 11.05 11.32
N HIS A 26 -22.14 11.38 10.76
CA HIS A 26 -21.23 10.40 10.15
C HIS A 26 -20.76 9.36 11.17
N GLY A 27 -20.28 9.80 12.34
CA GLY A 27 -19.86 8.89 13.41
C GLY A 27 -21.00 8.00 13.90
N TRP A 28 -22.18 8.58 14.11
CA TRP A 28 -23.37 7.81 14.49
C TRP A 28 -23.74 6.75 13.44
N ALA A 29 -23.77 7.11 12.15
CA ALA A 29 -24.12 6.17 11.09
C ALA A 29 -23.16 4.97 11.00
N ARG A 30 -21.85 5.19 11.25
CA ARG A 30 -20.84 4.12 11.24
C ARG A 30 -20.86 3.23 12.48
N GLU A 31 -21.32 3.77 13.60
CA GLU A 31 -21.30 3.09 14.90
C GLU A 31 -22.66 2.52 15.31
N ALA A 32 -23.75 2.93 14.66
CA ALA A 32 -25.11 2.54 15.02
C ALA A 32 -25.31 1.01 15.00
N SER A 33 -24.60 0.30 14.12
CA SER A 33 -24.66 -1.16 14.01
C SER A 33 -23.96 -1.92 15.16
N LEU A 34 -23.12 -1.25 15.95
CA LEU A 34 -22.30 -1.93 16.98
C LEU A 34 -23.06 -2.24 18.28
N GLY A 35 -24.26 -1.67 18.45
CA GLY A 35 -25.01 -1.74 19.71
C GLY A 35 -24.36 -0.90 20.84
N ALA A 36 -25.15 -0.54 21.85
CA ALA A 36 -24.72 0.41 22.90
C ALA A 36 -23.49 -0.08 23.69
N GLY A 37 -23.43 -1.38 24.01
CA GLY A 37 -22.35 -1.96 24.82
C GLY A 37 -20.98 -1.94 24.13
N ARG A 38 -20.91 -2.26 22.82
CA ARG A 38 -19.64 -2.20 22.07
C ARG A 38 -19.23 -0.77 21.79
N ARG A 39 -20.20 0.11 21.50
CA ARG A 39 -19.95 1.54 21.26
C ARG A 39 -19.29 2.22 22.47
N ALA A 40 -19.69 1.87 23.68
CA ALA A 40 -19.11 2.40 24.91
C ALA A 40 -17.66 1.94 25.16
N ARG A 41 -17.21 0.86 24.53
CA ARG A 41 -15.84 0.31 24.65
C ARG A 41 -14.89 0.79 23.56
N LEU A 42 -15.37 1.63 22.63
CA LEU A 42 -14.52 2.12 21.54
C LEU A 42 -13.43 3.06 22.09
N PRO A 43 -12.21 2.99 21.54
CA PRO A 43 -11.15 3.94 21.87
C PRO A 43 -11.58 5.38 21.60
N PRO A 44 -10.95 6.37 22.27
CA PRO A 44 -11.24 7.77 22.00
C PRO A 44 -10.87 8.13 20.55
N GLY A 45 -11.62 9.05 19.96
CA GLY A 45 -11.42 9.46 18.57
C GLY A 45 -12.71 9.92 17.89
N ASP A 46 -12.57 10.39 16.65
CA ASP A 46 -13.69 10.79 15.82
C ASP A 46 -13.57 10.26 14.38
N MET A 47 -14.72 10.04 13.75
CA MET A 47 -14.79 9.56 12.35
C MET A 47 -14.56 10.69 11.33
N GLY A 48 -14.38 11.94 11.78
CA GLY A 48 -14.24 13.11 10.92
C GLY A 48 -15.38 13.29 9.90
N TRP A 49 -15.07 14.01 8.82
CA TRP A 49 -16.00 14.23 7.71
C TRP A 49 -16.30 12.93 6.95
N PRO A 50 -17.51 12.78 6.38
CA PRO A 50 -17.81 11.73 5.42
C PRO A 50 -16.74 11.67 4.32
N VAL A 51 -16.39 10.46 3.88
CA VAL A 51 -15.39 10.18 2.82
C VAL A 51 -13.93 10.42 3.23
N VAL A 52 -13.58 11.59 3.76
CA VAL A 52 -12.18 11.95 4.05
C VAL A 52 -11.75 11.50 5.44
N GLY A 53 -12.59 11.68 6.47
CA GLY A 53 -12.24 11.32 7.85
C GLY A 53 -10.88 11.90 8.28
N ALA A 54 -9.97 11.03 8.73
CA ALA A 54 -8.60 11.37 9.11
C ALA A 54 -7.59 11.32 7.94
N MET A 55 -8.03 11.00 6.70
CA MET A 55 -7.14 10.91 5.54
C MET A 55 -6.40 12.21 5.25
N TRP A 56 -6.98 13.38 5.55
CA TRP A 56 -6.30 14.65 5.32
C TRP A 56 -5.05 14.81 6.21
N ALA A 57 -5.18 14.52 7.50
CA ALA A 57 -4.07 14.55 8.44
C ALA A 57 -3.01 13.51 8.06
N PHE A 58 -3.44 12.32 7.64
CA PHE A 58 -2.55 11.27 7.14
C PHE A 58 -1.76 11.73 5.91
N LEU A 59 -2.43 12.17 4.85
CA LEU A 59 -1.76 12.61 3.62
C LEU A 59 -0.84 13.80 3.87
N TRP A 60 -1.21 14.71 4.78
CA TRP A 60 -0.38 15.83 5.15
C TRP A 60 0.90 15.40 5.87
N ALA A 61 0.81 14.53 6.87
CA ALA A 61 1.95 14.03 7.62
C ALA A 61 3.00 13.36 6.72
N PHE A 62 2.55 12.55 5.76
CA PHE A 62 3.42 11.92 4.79
C PHE A 62 4.01 12.93 3.78
N LYS A 63 3.23 13.93 3.37
CA LYS A 63 3.71 14.98 2.45
C LYS A 63 4.73 15.91 3.13
N SER A 64 4.62 16.15 4.43
CA SER A 64 5.54 17.01 5.18
C SER A 64 6.84 16.31 5.59
N GLY A 65 6.99 15.01 5.31
CA GLY A 65 8.18 14.24 5.73
C GLY A 65 8.23 13.97 7.24
N ASP A 66 7.11 14.13 7.96
CA ASP A 66 7.00 13.84 9.39
C ASP A 66 5.77 12.95 9.64
N PRO A 67 5.89 11.63 9.39
CA PRO A 67 4.78 10.70 9.58
C PRO A 67 4.31 10.61 11.03
N ASP A 68 5.20 10.83 12.00
CA ASP A 68 4.88 10.76 13.43
C ASP A 68 3.90 11.86 13.85
N SER A 69 3.88 12.99 13.13
CA SER A 69 2.88 14.04 13.30
C SER A 69 1.44 13.53 13.16
N PHE A 70 1.22 12.44 12.40
CA PHE A 70 -0.11 11.85 12.26
C PHE A 70 -0.62 11.28 13.58
N ILE A 71 0.20 10.50 14.29
CA ILE A 71 -0.16 10.00 15.63
C ILE A 71 -0.16 11.15 16.64
N GLY A 72 0.76 12.10 16.50
CA GLY A 72 0.80 13.34 17.28
C GLY A 72 -0.52 14.13 17.24
N PHE A 73 -1.19 14.17 16.08
CA PHE A 73 -2.52 14.77 15.92
C PHE A 73 -3.56 14.13 16.85
N PHE A 74 -3.59 12.80 16.95
CA PHE A 74 -4.51 12.10 17.85
C PHE A 74 -4.12 12.27 19.32
N ILE A 75 -2.83 12.21 19.64
CA ILE A 75 -2.33 12.42 21.01
C ILE A 75 -2.74 13.82 21.51
N ARG A 76 -2.57 14.85 20.67
CA ARG A 76 -2.93 16.23 21.03
C ARG A 76 -4.43 16.42 21.26
N ARG A 77 -5.28 15.71 20.50
CA ARG A 77 -6.74 15.89 20.53
C ARG A 77 -7.45 14.99 21.54
N PHE A 78 -6.93 13.79 21.78
CA PHE A 78 -7.59 12.75 22.57
C PHE A 78 -6.75 12.23 23.74
N GLY A 79 -5.55 12.76 23.94
CA GLY A 79 -4.62 12.32 24.98
C GLY A 79 -3.83 11.08 24.59
N ARG A 80 -2.93 10.64 25.47
CA ARG A 80 -2.06 9.46 25.28
C ARG A 80 -2.80 8.15 25.61
N ALA A 81 -3.87 7.87 24.88
CA ALA A 81 -4.68 6.66 25.04
C ALA A 81 -4.03 5.41 24.43
N GLY A 82 -3.11 5.58 23.47
CA GLY A 82 -2.41 4.47 22.82
C GLY A 82 -3.22 3.69 21.79
N MET A 83 -4.53 3.90 21.75
CA MET A 83 -5.43 3.43 20.69
C MET A 83 -6.42 4.54 20.37
N TYR A 84 -6.74 4.69 19.08
CA TYR A 84 -7.65 5.74 18.61
C TYR A 84 -8.60 5.19 17.57
N ARG A 85 -9.84 5.68 17.54
CA ARG A 85 -10.75 5.41 16.43
C ARG A 85 -10.71 6.54 15.41
N ALA A 86 -10.76 6.18 14.14
CA ALA A 86 -10.75 7.10 13.02
C ALA A 86 -11.56 6.53 11.83
N PHE A 87 -11.79 7.37 10.82
CA PHE A 87 -12.23 6.91 9.51
C PHE A 87 -11.11 7.15 8.50
N MET A 88 -10.61 6.08 7.90
CA MET A 88 -9.47 6.11 6.97
C MET A 88 -9.68 5.10 5.85
N PHE A 89 -9.16 5.39 4.66
CA PHE A 89 -9.27 4.49 3.50
C PHE A 89 -10.71 4.01 3.23
N SER A 90 -11.67 4.93 3.40
CA SER A 90 -13.11 4.67 3.27
C SER A 90 -13.70 3.63 4.24
N SER A 91 -13.01 3.37 5.36
CA SER A 91 -13.41 2.36 6.36
C SER A 91 -13.28 2.91 7.79
N PRO A 92 -14.13 2.48 8.74
CA PRO A 92 -13.87 2.67 10.17
C PRO A 92 -12.60 1.93 10.57
N THR A 93 -11.71 2.58 11.31
CA THR A 93 -10.37 2.08 11.63
C THR A 93 -10.05 2.33 13.10
N ILE A 94 -9.45 1.33 13.74
CA ILE A 94 -8.80 1.50 15.05
C ILE A 94 -7.30 1.58 14.81
N LEU A 95 -6.72 2.73 15.14
CA LEU A 95 -5.29 2.98 15.14
C LEU A 95 -4.73 2.49 16.47
N VAL A 96 -3.66 1.69 16.40
CA VAL A 96 -2.96 1.14 17.56
C VAL A 96 -1.54 1.66 17.56
N ALA A 97 -1.12 2.27 18.66
CA ALA A 97 0.17 2.96 18.79
C ALA A 97 0.96 2.51 20.04
N THR A 98 0.52 1.47 20.74
CA THR A 98 1.24 0.91 21.90
C THR A 98 1.93 -0.39 21.53
N PRO A 99 3.17 -0.64 22.00
CA PRO A 99 3.91 -1.85 21.68
C PRO A 99 3.14 -3.14 21.99
N ASP A 100 2.49 -3.23 23.16
CA ASP A 100 1.76 -4.43 23.58
C ASP A 100 0.55 -4.72 22.70
N ALA A 101 -0.20 -3.68 22.32
CA ALA A 101 -1.37 -3.85 21.45
C ALA A 101 -0.95 -4.14 20.01
N CYS A 102 0.11 -3.50 19.49
CA CYS A 102 0.68 -3.83 18.18
C CYS A 102 1.15 -5.29 18.15
N LYS A 103 1.88 -5.73 19.19
CA LYS A 103 2.32 -7.12 19.31
C LYS A 103 1.15 -8.08 19.33
N ARG A 104 0.06 -7.77 20.05
CA ARG A 104 -1.13 -8.61 20.07
C ARG A 104 -1.77 -8.73 18.69
N VAL A 105 -1.97 -7.62 17.99
CA VAL A 105 -2.56 -7.62 16.64
C VAL A 105 -1.70 -8.42 15.65
N LEU A 106 -0.38 -8.33 15.76
CA LEU A 106 0.55 -9.02 14.84
C LEU A 106 0.78 -10.51 15.14
N MET A 107 0.32 -11.02 16.29
CA MET A 107 0.56 -12.39 16.73
C MET A 107 -0.73 -13.21 16.89
N ASP A 108 -1.89 -12.60 16.70
CA ASP A 108 -3.22 -13.20 16.88
C ASP A 108 -3.90 -13.38 15.51
N ASP A 109 -3.47 -14.40 14.77
CA ASP A 109 -3.99 -14.73 13.43
C ASP A 109 -5.43 -15.26 13.45
N ASP A 110 -5.93 -15.69 14.62
CA ASP A 110 -7.32 -16.15 14.80
C ASP A 110 -8.28 -14.95 14.96
N GLY A 111 -7.82 -13.90 15.64
CA GLY A 111 -8.60 -12.68 15.90
C GLY A 111 -8.48 -11.62 14.81
N PHE A 112 -7.37 -11.60 14.05
CA PHE A 112 -7.08 -10.59 13.05
C PHE A 112 -6.68 -11.22 11.71
N ALA A 113 -7.19 -10.65 10.63
CA ALA A 113 -6.77 -10.97 9.27
C ALA A 113 -5.98 -9.80 8.67
N GLU A 114 -5.05 -10.12 7.79
CA GLU A 114 -4.35 -9.10 7.01
C GLU A 114 -5.33 -8.32 6.14
N GLY A 115 -5.23 -6.98 6.19
CA GLY A 115 -6.11 -6.09 5.48
C GLY A 115 -5.35 -4.90 4.92
N TRP A 116 -5.39 -4.74 3.60
CA TRP A 116 -4.77 -3.63 2.89
C TRP A 116 -5.83 -2.66 2.34
N PRO A 117 -5.52 -1.35 2.23
CA PRO A 117 -6.41 -0.40 1.57
C PRO A 117 -6.77 -0.88 0.15
N LYS A 118 -8.03 -0.65 -0.26
CA LYS A 118 -8.51 -0.99 -1.60
C LYS A 118 -7.62 -0.45 -2.72
N ALA A 119 -7.03 0.74 -2.49
CA ALA A 119 -6.10 1.35 -3.42
C ALA A 119 -4.82 0.53 -3.58
N THR A 120 -4.22 0.13 -2.46
CA THR A 120 -3.02 -0.73 -2.43
C THR A 120 -3.27 -2.06 -3.12
N VAL A 121 -4.37 -2.75 -2.77
CA VAL A 121 -4.75 -4.03 -3.38
C VAL A 121 -4.90 -3.90 -4.90
N ALA A 122 -5.62 -2.88 -5.37
CA ALA A 122 -5.84 -2.68 -6.80
C ALA A 122 -4.57 -2.29 -7.58
N LEU A 123 -3.59 -1.68 -6.92
CA LEU A 123 -2.37 -1.18 -7.56
C LEU A 123 -1.21 -2.19 -7.52
N ILE A 124 -1.03 -2.88 -6.41
CA ILE A 124 -0.01 -3.93 -6.28
C ILE A 124 -0.45 -5.19 -7.04
N GLY A 125 -1.74 -5.53 -7.00
CA GLY A 125 -2.32 -6.64 -7.74
C GLY A 125 -2.81 -7.77 -6.83
N SER A 126 -3.84 -8.48 -7.31
CA SER A 126 -4.57 -9.50 -6.54
C SER A 126 -3.81 -10.83 -6.39
N LYS A 127 -2.75 -11.03 -7.19
CA LYS A 127 -1.90 -12.22 -7.11
C LYS A 127 -0.63 -11.97 -6.29
N SER A 128 -0.49 -10.79 -5.70
CA SER A 128 0.62 -10.45 -4.80
C SER A 128 0.41 -11.02 -3.40
N PHE A 129 1.48 -11.02 -2.59
CA PHE A 129 1.44 -11.48 -1.20
C PHE A 129 0.39 -10.78 -0.33
N LEU A 130 -0.10 -9.59 -0.72
CA LEU A 130 -1.00 -8.77 0.07
C LEU A 130 -2.43 -9.30 0.16
N THR A 131 -2.83 -10.17 -0.77
CA THR A 131 -4.23 -10.61 -0.92
C THR A 131 -4.41 -12.11 -1.02
N LEU A 132 -3.33 -12.88 -0.94
CA LEU A 132 -3.40 -14.32 -1.07
C LEU A 132 -3.85 -14.98 0.24
N PRO A 133 -4.69 -16.04 0.16
CA PRO A 133 -5.03 -16.84 1.31
C PRO A 133 -3.79 -17.55 1.88
N CYS A 134 -3.81 -17.89 3.17
CA CYS A 134 -2.64 -18.38 3.92
C CYS A 134 -1.83 -19.49 3.21
N GLU A 135 -2.50 -20.49 2.63
CA GLU A 135 -1.81 -21.58 1.93
C GLU A 135 -1.11 -21.12 0.64
N GLU A 136 -1.77 -20.26 -0.12
CA GLU A 136 -1.21 -19.71 -1.36
C GLU A 136 -0.09 -18.72 -1.05
N HIS A 137 -0.24 -17.92 0.00
CA HIS A 137 0.81 -17.07 0.54
C HIS A 137 2.03 -17.89 0.99
N ARG A 138 1.83 -19.00 1.70
CA ARG A 138 2.91 -19.92 2.13
C ARG A 138 3.62 -20.52 0.91
N ARG A 139 2.87 -21.00 -0.09
CA ARG A 139 3.43 -21.52 -1.36
C ARG A 139 4.29 -20.46 -2.03
N LEU A 140 3.72 -19.28 -2.26
CA LEU A 140 4.40 -18.19 -2.94
C LEU A 140 5.67 -17.79 -2.19
N ARG A 141 5.60 -17.72 -0.85
CA ARG A 141 6.75 -17.37 -0.02
C ARG A 141 7.87 -18.39 -0.11
N LYS A 142 7.56 -19.69 -0.20
CA LYS A 142 8.57 -20.73 -0.46
C LYS A 142 9.24 -20.52 -1.83
N LEU A 143 8.45 -20.27 -2.87
CA LEU A 143 8.95 -20.09 -4.24
C LEU A 143 9.81 -18.82 -4.40
N THR A 144 9.43 -17.72 -3.75
CA THR A 144 10.16 -16.45 -3.88
C THR A 144 11.27 -16.26 -2.84
N ALA A 145 11.34 -17.09 -1.80
CA ALA A 145 12.40 -16.95 -0.78
C ALA A 145 13.78 -17.24 -1.34
N ALA A 146 13.94 -18.26 -2.19
CA ALA A 146 15.23 -18.63 -2.75
C ALA A 146 15.85 -17.52 -3.63
N PRO A 147 15.11 -16.86 -4.54
CA PRO A 147 15.60 -15.72 -5.31
C PRO A 147 16.08 -14.51 -4.49
N ILE A 148 15.66 -14.37 -3.23
CA ILE A 148 15.87 -13.16 -2.42
C ILE A 148 16.83 -13.41 -1.25
N ASN A 149 16.67 -14.54 -0.54
CA ASN A 149 17.37 -14.83 0.70
C ASN A 149 18.59 -15.74 0.54
N GLY A 150 18.82 -16.30 -0.65
CA GLY A 150 19.97 -17.19 -0.90
C GLY A 150 21.29 -16.42 -0.93
N SER A 151 22.36 -16.97 -0.34
CA SER A 151 23.71 -16.38 -0.39
C SER A 151 24.20 -16.15 -1.82
N ASP A 152 23.87 -17.08 -2.72
CA ASP A 152 24.23 -17.00 -4.15
C ASP A 152 23.43 -15.91 -4.88
N ALA A 153 22.17 -15.69 -4.46
CA ALA A 153 21.36 -14.60 -4.96
C ALA A 153 21.92 -13.24 -4.52
N LEU A 154 22.17 -13.08 -3.22
CA LEU A 154 22.64 -11.84 -2.64
C LEU A 154 24.04 -11.45 -3.10
N SER A 155 24.96 -12.42 -3.24
CA SER A 155 26.31 -12.16 -3.76
C SER A 155 26.30 -11.64 -5.21
N THR A 156 25.37 -12.14 -6.04
CA THR A 156 25.15 -11.62 -7.39
C THR A 156 24.66 -10.17 -7.36
N TYR A 157 23.77 -9.83 -6.43
CA TYR A 157 23.18 -8.50 -6.31
C TYR A 157 24.12 -7.45 -5.71
N LEU A 158 24.99 -7.85 -4.78
CA LEU A 158 25.98 -6.93 -4.18
C LEU A 158 27.12 -6.57 -5.16
N GLY A 159 27.32 -7.36 -6.22
CA GLY A 159 28.32 -7.10 -7.26
C GLY A 159 27.85 -6.18 -8.40
N GLY A 160 26.54 -5.89 -8.53
CA GLY A 160 25.96 -5.09 -9.62
C GLY A 160 24.93 -4.10 -9.10
N GLY A 161 25.22 -2.79 -9.19
CA GLY A 161 24.47 -1.72 -8.53
C GLY A 161 23.01 -1.52 -8.96
N ALA A 162 22.25 -0.88 -8.06
CA ALA A 162 20.86 -0.38 -8.16
C ALA A 162 19.73 -1.42 -8.32
N ALA A 163 18.66 -1.24 -7.52
CA ALA A 163 17.49 -2.13 -7.45
C ALA A 163 16.85 -2.49 -8.81
N PRO A 164 16.76 -1.62 -9.84
CA PRO A 164 16.18 -2.02 -11.13
C PRO A 164 17.01 -3.12 -11.84
N VAL A 165 18.33 -3.13 -11.64
CA VAL A 165 19.27 -4.09 -12.23
C VAL A 165 19.15 -5.47 -11.57
N ILE A 166 18.65 -5.54 -10.34
CA ILE A 166 18.43 -6.79 -9.58
C ILE A 166 17.27 -7.62 -10.16
N PHE A 167 16.25 -6.96 -10.71
CA PHE A 167 15.03 -7.61 -11.20
C PHE A 167 14.97 -7.79 -12.72
N LEU A 168 15.65 -6.92 -13.48
CA LEU A 168 15.68 -6.93 -14.94
C LEU A 168 17.10 -6.57 -15.42
N THR A 169 18.01 -7.55 -15.40
CA THR A 169 19.43 -7.32 -15.78
C THR A 169 19.62 -6.92 -17.25
N SER A 170 18.59 -7.12 -18.10
CA SER A 170 18.63 -6.91 -19.55
C SER A 170 17.87 -5.69 -20.05
N ALA A 171 17.30 -4.86 -19.16
CA ALA A 171 16.50 -3.72 -19.58
C ALA A 171 17.39 -2.51 -19.92
N ASP A 172 17.12 -1.84 -21.05
CA ASP A 172 17.87 -0.65 -21.45
C ASP A 172 17.61 0.56 -20.52
N ASP A 173 18.49 1.56 -20.56
CA ASP A 173 18.40 2.78 -19.74
C ASP A 173 17.08 3.54 -19.93
N ALA A 174 16.45 3.40 -21.10
CA ALA A 174 15.16 4.01 -21.40
C ALA A 174 14.03 3.29 -20.64
N THR A 175 14.05 1.96 -20.64
CA THR A 175 13.12 1.10 -19.90
C THR A 175 13.29 1.31 -18.40
N MET A 176 14.51 1.39 -17.88
CA MET A 176 14.76 1.65 -16.45
C MET A 176 14.21 2.99 -15.99
N ARG A 177 14.48 4.08 -16.74
CA ARG A 177 13.91 5.39 -16.43
C ARG A 177 12.39 5.43 -16.56
N ALA A 178 11.82 4.71 -17.52
CA ALA A 178 10.37 4.59 -17.67
C ALA A 178 9.74 3.81 -16.51
N LEU A 179 10.45 2.80 -15.99
CA LEU A 179 10.06 2.00 -14.85
C LEU A 179 10.06 2.85 -13.57
N GLU A 180 11.16 3.55 -13.28
CA GLU A 180 11.31 4.46 -12.13
C GLU A 180 10.19 5.51 -12.08
N ARG A 181 9.93 6.21 -13.20
CA ARG A 181 8.85 7.20 -13.27
C ARG A 181 7.47 6.58 -13.01
N SER A 182 7.24 5.38 -13.54
CA SER A 182 5.96 4.69 -13.35
C SER A 182 5.80 4.21 -11.90
N TYR A 183 6.90 3.86 -11.22
CA TYR A 183 6.87 3.54 -9.79
C TYR A 183 6.58 4.74 -8.91
N THR A 184 7.21 5.88 -9.16
CA THR A 184 6.90 7.11 -8.41
C THR A 184 5.40 7.42 -8.48
N ASP A 185 4.82 7.34 -9.68
CA ASP A 185 3.38 7.55 -9.88
C ASP A 185 2.51 6.47 -9.23
N LEU A 186 2.96 5.21 -9.24
CA LEU A 186 2.30 4.10 -8.56
C LEU A 186 2.23 4.33 -7.04
N ASN A 187 3.35 4.72 -6.43
CA ASN A 187 3.48 4.92 -4.98
C ASN A 187 2.55 5.99 -4.42
N TYR A 188 2.37 7.10 -5.14
CA TYR A 188 1.40 8.12 -4.74
C TYR A 188 -0.04 7.58 -4.72
N GLY A 189 -0.38 6.64 -5.60
CA GLY A 189 -1.71 6.02 -5.61
C GLY A 189 -1.91 4.95 -4.55
N ILE A 190 -0.86 4.21 -4.17
CA ILE A 190 -0.93 3.13 -3.17
C ILE A 190 -1.41 3.67 -1.81
N ARG A 191 -0.99 4.89 -1.45
CA ARG A 191 -1.35 5.57 -0.19
C ARG A 191 -2.59 6.47 -0.33
N ALA A 192 -3.20 6.55 -1.51
CA ALA A 192 -4.33 7.42 -1.77
C ALA A 192 -5.69 6.75 -1.47
N MET A 193 -6.75 7.56 -1.51
CA MET A 193 -8.11 7.01 -1.61
C MET A 193 -8.31 6.38 -2.99
N ALA A 194 -9.02 5.26 -3.05
CA ALA A 194 -9.31 4.50 -4.27
C ALA A 194 -10.37 5.18 -5.17
N ILE A 195 -10.13 6.43 -5.56
CA ILE A 195 -11.02 7.25 -6.39
C ILE A 195 -10.44 7.30 -7.80
N ASN A 196 -11.07 6.59 -8.73
CA ASN A 196 -10.60 6.49 -10.12
C ASN A 196 -11.23 7.57 -11.01
N LEU A 197 -10.93 8.83 -10.72
CA LEU A 197 -11.36 9.99 -11.53
C LEU A 197 -10.13 10.77 -12.03
N PRO A 198 -10.18 11.36 -13.24
CA PRO A 198 -9.12 12.22 -13.74
C PRO A 198 -8.75 13.31 -12.73
N GLY A 199 -7.45 13.53 -12.50
CA GLY A 199 -6.93 14.48 -11.51
C GLY A 199 -6.64 13.87 -10.13
N PHE A 200 -7.11 12.67 -9.82
CA PHE A 200 -6.78 11.98 -8.56
C PHE A 200 -5.51 11.13 -8.68
N ALA A 201 -4.75 11.02 -7.59
CA ALA A 201 -3.51 10.24 -7.51
C ALA A 201 -3.74 8.77 -7.89
N PHE A 202 -4.82 8.15 -7.42
CA PHE A 202 -5.16 6.76 -7.74
C PHE A 202 -5.38 6.54 -9.25
N HIS A 203 -6.01 7.48 -9.96
CA HIS A 203 -6.21 7.38 -11.40
C HIS A 203 -4.87 7.42 -12.17
N LYS A 204 -3.95 8.30 -11.75
CA LYS A 204 -2.60 8.38 -12.34
C LYS A 204 -1.82 7.09 -12.08
N ALA A 205 -1.84 6.60 -10.85
CA ALA A 205 -1.20 5.36 -10.45
C ALA A 205 -1.75 4.15 -11.19
N PHE A 206 -3.06 4.08 -11.42
CA PHE A 206 -3.68 2.99 -12.16
C PHE A 206 -3.21 2.93 -13.62
N LYS A 207 -3.01 4.09 -14.26
CA LYS A 207 -2.38 4.18 -15.59
C LYS A 207 -0.91 3.75 -15.54
N ALA A 208 -0.17 4.17 -14.52
CA ALA A 208 1.21 3.78 -14.32
C ALA A 208 1.36 2.25 -14.14
N ARG A 209 0.48 1.63 -13.34
CA ARG A 209 0.41 0.16 -13.19
C ARG A 209 0.23 -0.53 -14.54
N LYS A 210 -0.71 -0.08 -15.38
CA LYS A 210 -0.93 -0.67 -16.71
C LYS A 210 0.33 -0.61 -17.58
N LYS A 211 1.07 0.49 -17.51
CA LYS A 211 2.34 0.64 -18.22
C LYS A 211 3.41 -0.32 -17.68
N LEU A 212 3.54 -0.44 -16.36
CA LEU A 212 4.46 -1.39 -15.72
C LEU A 212 4.16 -2.83 -16.13
N VAL A 213 2.89 -3.25 -16.06
CA VAL A 213 2.46 -4.59 -16.49
C VAL A 213 2.81 -4.84 -17.95
N SER A 214 2.55 -3.87 -18.83
CA SER A 214 2.89 -3.98 -20.26
C SER A 214 4.40 -4.19 -20.50
N VAL A 215 5.25 -3.47 -19.78
CA VAL A 215 6.71 -3.60 -19.87
C VAL A 215 7.18 -4.95 -19.34
N LEU A 216 6.72 -5.35 -18.16
CA LEU A 216 7.10 -6.62 -17.53
C LEU A 216 6.62 -7.82 -18.34
N GLN A 217 5.41 -7.77 -18.91
CA GLN A 217 4.90 -8.81 -19.80
C GLN A 217 5.74 -8.94 -21.07
N GLY A 218 6.19 -7.82 -21.66
CA GLY A 218 7.11 -7.84 -22.80
C GLY A 218 8.40 -8.58 -22.48
N ALA A 219 9.06 -8.22 -21.38
CA ALA A 219 10.28 -8.88 -20.92
C ALA A 219 10.07 -10.37 -20.60
N LEU A 220 8.96 -10.71 -19.96
CA LEU A 220 8.59 -12.09 -19.62
C LEU A 220 8.40 -12.95 -20.89
N ASN A 221 7.70 -12.42 -21.89
CA ASN A 221 7.47 -13.09 -23.16
C ASN A 221 8.78 -13.38 -23.90
N GLU A 222 9.68 -12.39 -23.98
CA GLU A 222 10.99 -12.54 -24.62
C GLU A 222 11.81 -13.67 -23.96
N ARG A 223 11.81 -13.73 -22.63
CA ARG A 223 12.54 -14.75 -21.86
C ARG A 223 11.94 -16.15 -22.00
N ARG A 224 10.61 -16.26 -22.02
CA ARG A 224 9.94 -17.54 -22.29
C ARG A 224 10.28 -18.06 -23.70
N VAL A 225 10.27 -17.19 -24.71
CA VAL A 225 10.68 -17.55 -26.09
C VAL A 225 12.14 -17.97 -26.15
N ALA A 226 13.05 -17.26 -25.48
CA ALA A 226 14.47 -17.60 -25.43
C ALA A 226 14.71 -18.98 -24.78
N THR A 227 13.96 -19.28 -23.71
CA THR A 227 14.01 -20.58 -23.03
C THR A 227 13.56 -21.71 -23.96
N THR A 228 12.46 -21.53 -24.71
CA THR A 228 11.99 -22.51 -25.71
C THR A 228 13.01 -22.75 -26.83
N LYS A 229 13.81 -21.73 -27.17
CA LYS A 229 14.87 -21.83 -28.18
C LYS A 229 16.18 -22.44 -27.64
N GLY A 230 16.25 -22.81 -26.37
CA GLY A 230 17.44 -23.38 -25.74
C GLY A 230 18.63 -22.41 -25.68
N LEU A 231 18.37 -21.10 -25.69
CA LEU A 231 19.43 -20.11 -25.59
C LEU A 231 20.05 -20.15 -24.18
N PRO A 232 21.40 -20.17 -24.06
CA PRO A 232 22.06 -20.18 -22.76
C PRO A 232 21.74 -18.90 -21.98
N LYS A 233 21.28 -19.06 -20.73
CA LYS A 233 21.08 -17.95 -19.80
C LYS A 233 22.40 -17.62 -19.12
N SER A 234 22.98 -16.47 -19.42
CA SER A 234 24.04 -15.89 -18.59
C SER A 234 23.42 -14.93 -17.58
N ASN A 235 23.86 -14.99 -16.33
CA ASN A 235 23.52 -14.02 -15.28
C ASN A 235 22.01 -13.97 -14.92
N MET A 236 21.46 -15.09 -14.42
CA MET A 236 20.05 -15.21 -14.05
C MET A 236 19.62 -14.15 -13.03
N ASP A 237 18.55 -13.42 -13.36
CA ASP A 237 17.96 -12.43 -12.47
C ASP A 237 16.71 -12.97 -11.76
N MET A 238 16.03 -12.09 -11.01
CA MET A 238 14.84 -12.50 -10.27
C MET A 238 13.70 -12.96 -11.20
N MET A 239 13.50 -12.34 -12.36
CA MET A 239 12.46 -12.76 -13.29
C MET A 239 12.74 -14.17 -13.81
N ASP A 240 13.99 -14.49 -14.16
CA ASP A 240 14.37 -15.84 -14.59
C ASP A 240 14.09 -16.89 -13.52
N ARG A 241 14.44 -16.58 -12.27
CA ARG A 241 14.22 -17.49 -11.16
C ARG A 241 12.74 -17.71 -10.86
N LEU A 242 11.89 -16.69 -11.04
CA LEU A 242 10.44 -16.84 -10.89
C LEU A 242 9.82 -17.66 -12.03
N ILE A 243 10.34 -17.56 -13.25
CA ILE A 243 9.91 -18.38 -14.40
C ILE A 243 10.21 -19.88 -14.17
N GLU A 244 11.35 -20.17 -13.55
CA GLU A 244 11.80 -21.53 -13.25
C GLU A 244 11.27 -22.08 -11.92
N ALA A 245 10.68 -21.23 -11.07
CA ALA A 245 10.17 -21.61 -9.78
C ALA A 245 9.02 -22.63 -9.92
N GLU A 246 9.15 -23.74 -9.20
CA GLU A 246 8.22 -24.86 -9.24
C GLU A 246 7.96 -25.34 -7.82
N ASP A 247 6.70 -25.61 -7.48
CA ASP A 247 6.32 -26.08 -6.15
C ASP A 247 6.52 -27.60 -5.98
N GLU A 248 6.29 -28.11 -4.77
CA GLU A 248 6.42 -29.53 -4.43
C GLU A 248 5.53 -30.46 -5.29
N HIS A 249 4.53 -29.92 -5.98
CA HIS A 249 3.60 -30.64 -6.85
C HIS A 249 3.88 -30.41 -8.35
N GLY A 250 4.97 -29.73 -8.69
CA GLY A 250 5.33 -29.42 -10.06
C GLY A 250 4.63 -28.19 -10.65
N ARG A 251 3.93 -27.39 -9.83
CA ARG A 251 3.20 -26.21 -10.31
C ARG A 251 4.13 -25.02 -10.42
N ARG A 252 4.08 -24.35 -11.57
CA ARG A 252 4.82 -23.13 -11.86
C ARG A 252 3.96 -21.89 -11.71
N LEU A 253 4.62 -20.75 -11.55
CA LEU A 253 3.95 -19.46 -11.52
C LEU A 253 3.41 -19.08 -12.90
N ASP A 254 2.19 -18.55 -12.93
CA ASP A 254 1.62 -17.93 -14.12
C ASP A 254 2.19 -16.51 -14.34
N ASP A 255 1.91 -15.94 -15.52
CA ASP A 255 2.46 -14.62 -15.88
C ASP A 255 1.93 -13.50 -14.98
N GLU A 256 0.68 -13.58 -14.53
CA GLU A 256 0.08 -12.57 -13.66
C GLU A 256 0.70 -12.63 -12.26
N GLU A 257 0.92 -13.82 -11.73
CA GLU A 257 1.63 -14.06 -10.47
C GLU A 257 3.06 -13.51 -10.54
N ILE A 258 3.82 -13.83 -11.59
CA ILE A 258 5.19 -13.32 -11.76
C ILE A 258 5.20 -11.79 -11.80
N ILE A 259 4.31 -11.16 -12.58
CA ILE A 259 4.27 -9.70 -12.74
C ILE A 259 3.85 -9.01 -11.43
N ASP A 260 2.80 -9.47 -10.76
CA ASP A 260 2.34 -8.88 -9.50
C ASP A 260 3.41 -9.03 -8.39
N ILE A 261 4.13 -10.16 -8.36
CA ILE A 261 5.27 -10.38 -7.46
C ILE A 261 6.39 -9.38 -7.73
N LEU A 262 6.78 -9.21 -9.01
CA LEU A 262 7.83 -8.28 -9.39
C LEU A 262 7.45 -6.84 -9.07
N ILE A 263 6.20 -6.41 -9.36
CA ILE A 263 5.69 -5.09 -8.99
C ILE A 263 5.80 -4.89 -7.48
N MET A 264 5.37 -5.87 -6.68
CA MET A 264 5.43 -5.79 -5.23
C MET A 264 6.86 -5.66 -4.71
N TYR A 265 7.79 -6.52 -5.16
CA TYR A 265 9.17 -6.49 -4.67
C TYR A 265 9.94 -5.25 -5.13
N LEU A 266 9.73 -4.81 -6.37
CA LEU A 266 10.30 -3.55 -6.85
C LEU A 266 9.79 -2.37 -6.03
N ASN A 267 8.49 -2.36 -5.70
CA ASN A 267 7.90 -1.35 -4.83
C ASN A 267 8.50 -1.39 -3.42
N ALA A 268 8.63 -2.59 -2.83
CA ALA A 268 9.19 -2.78 -1.50
C ALA A 268 10.67 -2.34 -1.42
N GLY A 269 11.50 -2.74 -2.38
CA GLY A 269 12.91 -2.38 -2.43
C GLY A 269 13.15 -0.88 -2.65
N HIS A 270 12.33 -0.25 -3.48
CA HIS A 270 12.42 1.20 -3.76
C HIS A 270 12.00 2.04 -2.54
N GLU A 271 10.87 1.71 -1.90
CA GLU A 271 10.34 2.53 -0.80
C GLU A 271 11.04 2.30 0.55
N SER A 272 11.65 1.14 0.77
CA SER A 272 12.34 0.86 2.04
C SER A 272 13.83 1.15 1.97
N SER A 273 14.57 0.40 1.17
CA SER A 273 16.04 0.49 1.15
C SER A 273 16.52 1.72 0.39
N ALA A 274 15.99 1.97 -0.82
CA ALA A 274 16.46 3.09 -1.64
C ALA A 274 16.05 4.45 -1.07
N HIS A 275 14.88 4.55 -0.43
CA HIS A 275 14.43 5.78 0.23
C HIS A 275 15.21 6.10 1.53
N ILE A 276 15.73 5.10 2.25
CA ILE A 276 16.53 5.33 3.48
C ILE A 276 17.99 5.67 3.15
N SER A 277 18.48 5.30 1.96
CA SER A 277 19.88 5.50 1.55
C SER A 277 20.13 6.77 0.71
N MET A 278 19.09 7.56 0.43
CA MET A 278 19.17 8.89 -0.19
C MET A 278 18.86 9.99 0.82
#